data_AF-A0A959RR94-F1
#
_entry.id   AF-A0A959RR94-F1
#
_cell.length_a   1.000
_cell.length_b   1.000
_cell.length_c   1.000
_cell.angle_alpha   90.00
_cell.angle_beta   90.00
_cell.angle_gamma   90.00
#
_symmetry.space_group_name_H-M   'P 1'
#
loop_
_entity.id
_entity.type
_entity.pdbx_description
1 polymer ?
#
loop_
_entity_poly.entity_id
_entity_poly.type
_entity_poly.pdbx_seq_one_letter_code
_entity_poly.pdbx_strand_id
1 'polypeptide(L)'
;DFFALNVEGKLYTGTNEMPNNLVAKYNLTVSEKDNTLFYTGSTYSPENDAVYDGISRPGTRVVTFAPILKHNIFPLPQILELILNFGTYGMGTQVEIEFALNMSLPKGELKEFAILQMRPMVMTREASNIEFDNVEKERIICSSKKVLGDGIYDNIYDVIVVNRDTFERSKSQEIAYEISKINSKLVKEERPYILIGVGRWGSTDPWLGIPVTWDQISGASIIVESGFKDFSVTPSQGSHFFHNITSFGIGYFTNETEDEESYIDWDWLTKKEPIEEFKYTKHLNFSNPLISKLSSQKSKGVIYKPKESTND
;
A
#
# COMPACT_ATOMS: atom_id res chain seq x y z
N ASP A 1 -18.10 -7.83 -10.70
CA ASP A 1 -18.87 -7.46 -9.50
C ASP A 1 -18.32 -6.18 -8.89
N PHE A 2 -19.10 -5.50 -8.06
CA PHE A 2 -18.70 -4.33 -7.30
C PHE A 2 -19.32 -4.37 -5.91
N PHE A 3 -18.79 -3.57 -4.99
CA PHE A 3 -19.37 -3.36 -3.67
C PHE A 3 -20.13 -2.03 -3.65
N ALA A 4 -21.30 -2.02 -3.01
CA ALA A 4 -22.10 -0.83 -2.79
C ALA A 4 -22.48 -0.71 -1.31
N LEU A 5 -22.63 0.52 -0.84
CA LEU A 5 -23.12 0.83 0.49
C LEU A 5 -24.64 0.95 0.46
N ASN A 6 -25.32 0.22 1.34
CA ASN A 6 -26.74 0.38 1.60
C ASN A 6 -26.95 1.59 2.52
N VAL A 7 -27.18 2.75 1.91
CA VAL A 7 -27.41 4.01 2.61
C VAL A 7 -28.73 4.05 3.40
N GLU A 8 -29.67 3.16 3.12
CA GLU A 8 -30.94 3.04 3.85
C GLU A 8 -30.88 2.01 5.00
N GLY A 9 -29.75 1.28 5.12
CA GLY A 9 -29.56 0.26 6.13
C GLY A 9 -29.43 0.84 7.54
N LYS A 10 -29.94 0.12 8.55
CA LYS A 10 -29.75 0.47 9.95
C LYS A 10 -28.39 -0.03 10.44
N LEU A 11 -27.59 0.86 11.03
CA LEU A 11 -26.40 0.51 11.79
C LEU A 11 -26.82 -0.22 13.08
N TYR A 12 -26.40 -1.47 13.24
CA TYR A 12 -26.52 -2.17 14.52
C TYR A 12 -25.28 -1.86 15.35
N THR A 13 -25.42 -1.02 16.37
CA THR A 13 -24.33 -0.57 17.25
C THR A 13 -24.02 -1.53 18.40
N GLY A 14 -24.37 -2.81 18.27
CA GLY A 14 -24.42 -3.77 19.38
C GLY A 14 -23.14 -4.55 19.69
N THR A 15 -22.12 -4.50 18.83
CA THR A 15 -20.87 -5.27 19.00
C THR A 15 -19.67 -4.45 18.52
N ASN A 16 -18.51 -4.58 19.18
CA ASN A 16 -17.23 -3.94 18.81
C ASN A 16 -16.65 -4.44 17.45
N GLU A 17 -17.45 -5.09 16.62
CA GLU A 17 -17.10 -5.48 15.26
C GLU A 17 -17.70 -4.47 14.30
N MET A 18 -16.87 -3.86 13.45
CA MET A 18 -17.33 -2.95 12.38
C MET A 18 -18.44 -3.65 11.56
N PRO A 19 -19.68 -3.11 11.52
CA PRO A 19 -20.76 -3.80 10.84
C PRO A 19 -20.53 -3.79 9.32
N ASN A 20 -20.08 -4.92 8.78
CA ASN A 20 -20.02 -5.18 7.34
C ASN A 20 -21.43 -5.34 6.71
N ASN A 21 -22.49 -5.13 7.49
CA ASN A 21 -23.89 -5.33 7.10
C ASN A 21 -24.44 -4.26 6.14
N LEU A 22 -23.74 -3.12 5.99
CA LEU A 22 -24.10 -2.09 5.02
C LEU A 22 -23.43 -2.29 3.67
N VAL A 23 -22.42 -3.17 3.57
CA VAL A 23 -21.72 -3.42 2.31
C VAL A 23 -22.34 -4.63 1.63
N ALA A 24 -22.87 -4.42 0.43
CA ALA A 24 -23.44 -5.48 -0.39
C ALA A 24 -22.67 -5.63 -1.70
N LYS A 25 -22.52 -6.88 -2.15
CA LYS A 25 -21.84 -7.20 -3.41
C LYS A 25 -22.88 -7.38 -4.52
N TYR A 26 -22.70 -6.67 -5.63
CA TYR A 26 -23.60 -6.70 -6.77
C TYR A 26 -22.84 -7.00 -8.08
N ASN A 27 -23.56 -7.51 -9.07
CA ASN A 27 -23.03 -7.66 -10.43
C ASN A 27 -23.14 -6.33 -11.19
N LEU A 28 -22.22 -6.07 -12.13
CA LEU A 28 -22.20 -4.83 -12.93
C LEU A 28 -23.48 -4.62 -13.75
N THR A 29 -24.24 -5.67 -14.05
CA THR A 29 -25.56 -5.54 -14.70
C THR A 29 -26.56 -4.76 -13.86
N VAL A 30 -26.42 -4.71 -12.54
CA VAL A 30 -27.25 -3.88 -11.66
C VAL A 30 -26.91 -2.40 -11.87
N SER A 31 -25.61 -2.06 -11.86
CA SER A 31 -25.16 -0.68 -12.08
C SER A 31 -25.35 -0.17 -13.50
N GLU A 32 -25.47 -1.07 -14.48
CA GLU A 32 -25.90 -0.72 -15.84
C GLU A 32 -27.38 -0.32 -15.87
N LYS A 33 -28.25 -1.01 -15.13
CA LYS A 33 -29.69 -0.72 -15.05
C LYS A 33 -30.01 0.56 -14.29
N ASP A 34 -29.26 0.85 -13.22
CA ASP A 34 -29.43 2.08 -12.43
C ASP A 34 -28.64 3.28 -13.01
N ASN A 35 -27.99 3.09 -14.16
CA ASN A 35 -27.23 4.08 -14.91
C ASN A 35 -25.93 4.58 -14.22
N THR A 36 -25.54 4.03 -13.07
CA THR A 36 -24.28 4.38 -12.39
C THR A 36 -23.06 4.00 -13.24
N LEU A 37 -23.13 2.85 -13.92
CA LEU A 37 -22.04 2.35 -14.74
C LEU A 37 -21.77 3.24 -15.96
N PHE A 38 -22.75 4.03 -16.42
CA PHE A 38 -22.56 4.98 -17.52
C PHE A 38 -21.42 5.97 -17.24
N TYR A 39 -21.27 6.41 -15.99
CA TYR A 39 -20.27 7.41 -15.60
C TYR A 39 -18.86 6.83 -15.47
N THR A 40 -18.72 5.52 -15.31
CA THR A 40 -17.44 4.90 -14.90
C THR A 40 -17.03 3.70 -15.77
N GLY A 41 -17.91 3.24 -16.66
CA GLY A 41 -17.74 2.01 -17.41
C GLY A 41 -17.14 2.18 -18.80
N SER A 42 -16.45 1.13 -19.23
CA SER A 42 -16.05 0.85 -20.61
C SER A 42 -16.51 -0.55 -21.01
N THR A 43 -16.37 -0.88 -22.29
CA THR A 43 -16.73 -2.18 -22.85
C THR A 43 -15.51 -2.85 -23.48
N TYR A 44 -15.15 -4.03 -22.98
CA TYR A 44 -14.18 -4.90 -23.63
C TYR A 44 -14.85 -5.71 -24.74
N SER A 45 -14.26 -5.68 -25.93
CA SER A 45 -14.64 -6.52 -27.07
C SER A 45 -13.65 -7.66 -27.23
N PRO A 46 -14.08 -8.93 -27.01
CA PRO A 46 -13.23 -10.09 -27.26
C PRO A 46 -12.87 -10.26 -28.74
N GLU A 47 -13.74 -9.81 -29.65
CA GLU A 47 -13.53 -9.94 -31.10
C GLU A 47 -12.32 -9.12 -31.59
N ASN A 48 -12.11 -7.96 -30.98
CA ASN A 48 -11.06 -7.02 -31.37
C ASN A 48 -9.91 -6.97 -30.34
N ASP A 49 -10.00 -7.77 -29.28
CA ASP A 49 -9.14 -7.71 -28.09
C ASP A 49 -8.86 -6.27 -27.61
N ALA A 50 -9.93 -5.48 -27.47
CA ALA A 50 -9.83 -4.05 -27.23
C ALA A 50 -10.86 -3.53 -26.24
N VAL A 51 -10.48 -2.51 -25.46
CA VAL A 51 -11.38 -1.78 -24.56
C VAL A 51 -11.84 -0.49 -25.23
N TYR A 52 -13.15 -0.33 -25.34
CA TYR A 52 -13.79 0.88 -25.86
C TYR A 52 -14.42 1.67 -24.72
N ASP A 53 -14.20 2.98 -24.70
CA ASP A 53 -14.77 3.85 -23.69
C ASP A 53 -16.31 3.87 -23.78
N GLY A 54 -16.98 3.79 -22.62
CA GLY A 54 -18.44 3.75 -22.51
C GLY A 54 -19.06 2.35 -22.61
N ILE A 55 -20.38 2.30 -22.41
CA ILE A 55 -21.17 1.06 -22.31
C ILE A 55 -22.15 0.83 -23.48
N SER A 56 -22.08 1.67 -24.52
CA SER A 56 -23.03 1.64 -25.65
C SER A 56 -22.82 0.46 -26.59
N ARG A 57 -21.64 -0.16 -26.59
CA ARG A 57 -21.30 -1.32 -27.44
C ARG A 57 -21.70 -2.62 -26.77
N PRO A 58 -21.98 -3.69 -27.52
CA PRO A 58 -22.04 -5.03 -26.95
C PRO A 58 -20.64 -5.46 -26.49
N GLY A 59 -20.55 -6.20 -25.39
CA GLY A 59 -19.29 -6.73 -24.86
C GLY A 59 -19.26 -6.81 -23.34
N THR A 60 -18.10 -7.19 -22.80
CA THR A 60 -17.91 -7.35 -21.35
C THR A 60 -17.73 -5.99 -20.69
N ARG A 61 -18.50 -5.71 -19.63
CA ARG A 61 -18.41 -4.46 -18.87
C ARG A 61 -17.16 -4.45 -18.00
N VAL A 62 -16.42 -3.34 -18.05
CA VAL A 62 -15.24 -3.09 -17.22
C VAL A 62 -15.31 -1.68 -16.63
N VAL A 63 -14.81 -1.48 -15.41
CA VAL A 63 -14.78 -0.18 -14.74
C VAL A 63 -13.45 0.49 -15.01
N THR A 64 -13.45 1.67 -15.62
CA THR A 64 -12.24 2.37 -16.09
C THR A 64 -12.20 3.85 -15.76
N PHE A 65 -13.34 4.43 -15.36
CA PHE A 65 -13.55 5.87 -15.20
C PHE A 65 -13.29 6.71 -16.45
N ALA A 66 -13.17 6.08 -17.63
CA ALA A 66 -12.91 6.79 -18.88
C ALA A 66 -13.90 7.93 -19.18
N PRO A 67 -15.22 7.79 -18.94
CA PRO A 67 -16.15 8.89 -19.19
C PRO A 67 -15.83 10.16 -18.37
N ILE A 68 -15.44 10.01 -17.11
CA ILE A 68 -15.05 11.15 -16.25
C ILE A 68 -13.64 11.62 -16.59
N LEU A 69 -12.66 10.72 -16.67
CA LEU A 69 -11.25 11.08 -16.74
C LEU A 69 -10.76 11.46 -18.15
N LYS A 70 -11.32 10.86 -19.20
CA LYS A 70 -10.93 11.14 -20.60
C LYS A 70 -11.93 12.05 -21.30
N HIS A 71 -13.23 11.81 -21.10
CA HIS A 71 -14.28 12.55 -21.80
C HIS A 71 -14.82 13.75 -21.01
N ASN A 72 -14.29 13.98 -19.80
CA ASN A 72 -14.55 15.16 -18.97
C ASN A 72 -16.05 15.46 -18.79
N ILE A 73 -16.88 14.41 -18.65
CA ILE A 73 -18.34 14.58 -18.42
C ILE A 73 -18.65 15.24 -17.06
N PHE A 74 -17.66 15.25 -16.17
CA PHE A 74 -17.66 15.95 -14.90
C PHE A 74 -16.21 16.39 -14.62
N PRO A 75 -15.96 17.64 -14.18
CA PRO A 75 -14.62 18.20 -14.01
C PRO A 75 -13.94 17.70 -12.73
N LEU A 76 -13.93 16.38 -12.51
CA LEU A 76 -13.33 15.76 -11.33
C LEU A 76 -11.85 16.12 -11.20
N PRO A 77 -10.99 15.98 -12.22
CA PRO A 77 -9.57 16.26 -12.07
C PRO A 77 -9.29 17.70 -11.61
N GLN A 78 -10.02 18.68 -12.17
CA GLN A 78 -9.86 20.09 -11.85
C GLN A 78 -10.33 20.40 -10.42
N ILE A 79 -11.44 19.79 -9.98
CA ILE A 79 -11.92 19.92 -8.60
C ILE A 79 -10.88 19.35 -7.62
N LEU A 80 -10.34 18.15 -7.91
CA LEU A 80 -9.33 17.52 -7.07
C LEU A 80 -8.04 18.35 -7.00
N GLU A 81 -7.54 18.83 -8.13
CA GLU A 81 -6.35 19.70 -8.17
C GLU A 81 -6.55 20.96 -7.33
N LEU A 82 -7.72 21.61 -7.46
CA LEU A 82 -8.07 22.79 -6.69
C LEU A 82 -8.09 22.52 -5.18
N ILE A 83 -8.78 21.45 -4.77
CA ILE A 83 -8.94 21.09 -3.35
C ILE A 83 -7.60 20.66 -2.74
N LEU A 84 -6.80 19.87 -3.45
CA LEU A 84 -5.48 19.44 -2.98
C LEU A 84 -4.54 20.64 -2.82
N ASN A 85 -4.55 21.59 -3.75
CA ASN A 85 -3.74 22.81 -3.65
C ASN A 85 -4.16 23.68 -2.45
N PHE A 86 -5.46 23.92 -2.27
CA PHE A 86 -5.95 24.69 -1.13
C PHE A 86 -5.76 23.97 0.21
N GLY A 87 -5.99 22.66 0.25
CA GLY A 87 -5.75 21.85 1.44
C GLY A 87 -4.28 21.88 1.83
N THR A 88 -3.38 21.73 0.85
CA THR A 88 -1.92 21.82 1.08
C THR A 88 -1.52 23.19 1.61
N TYR A 89 -2.03 24.25 0.98
CA TYR A 89 -1.77 25.63 1.41
C TYR A 89 -2.30 25.91 2.83
N GLY A 90 -3.54 25.50 3.11
CA GLY A 90 -4.21 25.76 4.38
C GLY A 90 -3.66 24.95 5.56
N MET A 91 -3.21 23.72 5.31
CA MET A 91 -2.66 22.83 6.35
C MET A 91 -1.14 22.90 6.46
N GLY A 92 -0.45 23.57 5.53
CA GLY A 92 1.01 23.72 5.53
C GLY A 92 1.77 22.42 5.23
N THR A 93 1.08 21.40 4.74
CA THR A 93 1.63 20.09 4.37
C THR A 93 0.71 19.43 3.34
N GLN A 94 1.19 18.41 2.62
CA GLN A 94 0.35 17.67 1.68
C GLN A 94 -0.85 17.05 2.39
N VAL A 95 -1.97 16.90 1.70
CA VAL A 95 -3.22 16.39 2.29
C VAL A 95 -3.71 15.15 1.55
N GLU A 96 -4.33 14.24 2.30
CA GLU A 96 -5.16 13.16 1.79
C GLU A 96 -6.63 13.58 1.89
N ILE A 97 -7.42 13.29 0.85
CA ILE A 97 -8.85 13.59 0.82
C ILE A 97 -9.67 12.34 0.48
N GLU A 98 -10.77 12.17 1.20
CA GLU A 98 -11.85 11.26 0.83
C GLU A 98 -13.03 12.11 0.32
N PHE A 99 -13.64 11.69 -0.78
CA PHE A 99 -14.72 12.44 -1.42
C PHE A 99 -15.80 11.51 -1.98
N ALA A 100 -16.99 12.08 -2.20
CA ALA A 100 -18.10 11.43 -2.88
C ALA A 100 -18.64 12.33 -4.00
N LEU A 101 -19.10 11.69 -5.08
CA LEU A 101 -19.75 12.35 -6.20
C LEU A 101 -21.21 11.88 -6.30
N ASN A 102 -22.14 12.83 -6.35
CA ASN A 102 -23.52 12.53 -6.68
C ASN A 102 -23.80 12.87 -8.14
N MET A 103 -23.77 11.83 -8.97
CA MET A 103 -24.02 11.95 -10.40
C MET A 103 -25.50 11.76 -10.78
N SER A 104 -26.32 11.22 -9.88
CA SER A 104 -27.69 10.77 -10.15
C SER A 104 -28.76 11.81 -9.80
N LEU A 105 -28.45 13.09 -10.08
CA LEU A 105 -29.38 14.20 -9.88
C LEU A 105 -30.25 14.48 -11.12
N PRO A 106 -31.48 15.01 -10.94
CA PRO A 106 -32.36 15.41 -12.03
C PRO A 106 -31.68 16.26 -13.11
N LYS A 107 -32.16 16.14 -14.35
CA LYS A 107 -31.62 16.88 -15.48
C LYS A 107 -31.78 18.38 -15.26
N GLY A 108 -30.68 19.12 -15.33
CA GLY A 108 -30.64 20.57 -15.11
C GLY A 108 -30.13 20.96 -13.73
N GLU A 109 -30.01 20.02 -12.79
CA GLU A 109 -29.36 20.26 -11.50
C GLU A 109 -27.84 20.08 -11.62
N LEU A 110 -27.11 20.87 -10.80
CA LEU A 110 -25.66 20.76 -10.69
C LEU A 110 -25.31 19.44 -10.00
N LYS A 111 -24.29 18.75 -10.52
CA LYS A 111 -23.75 17.55 -9.87
C LYS A 111 -23.04 17.94 -8.58
N GLU A 112 -23.14 17.10 -7.55
CA GLU A 112 -22.56 17.41 -6.24
C GLU A 112 -21.21 16.72 -6.07
N PHE A 113 -20.27 17.48 -5.51
CA PHE A 113 -18.99 16.98 -5.00
C PHE A 113 -18.97 17.24 -3.49
N ALA A 114 -18.77 16.20 -2.69
CA ALA A 114 -18.67 16.31 -1.24
C ALA A 114 -17.30 15.83 -0.76
N ILE A 115 -16.63 16.64 0.05
CA ILE A 115 -15.46 16.20 0.82
C ILE A 115 -16.00 15.45 2.04
N LEU A 116 -15.66 14.16 2.15
CA LEU A 116 -16.02 13.34 3.30
C LEU A 116 -15.00 13.48 4.41
N GLN A 117 -13.72 13.56 4.03
CA GLN A 117 -12.62 13.75 4.95
C GLN A 117 -11.44 14.44 4.28
N MET A 118 -10.71 15.24 5.05
CA MET A 118 -9.40 15.78 4.69
C MET A 118 -8.46 15.61 5.88
N ARG A 119 -7.29 15.03 5.64
CA ARG A 119 -6.24 14.86 6.66
C ARG A 119 -4.92 15.41 6.13
N PRO A 120 -4.12 16.11 6.96
CA PRO A 120 -2.72 16.34 6.61
C PRO A 120 -2.02 14.98 6.55
N MET A 121 -1.23 14.75 5.52
CA MET A 121 -0.29 13.64 5.51
C MET A 121 0.76 13.92 6.59
N VAL A 122 0.98 12.95 7.47
CA VAL A 122 1.95 13.08 8.56
C VAL A 122 3.35 13.17 7.94
N MET A 123 3.81 14.38 7.71
CA MET A 123 5.22 14.64 7.48
C MET A 123 5.91 14.66 8.84
N THR A 124 6.74 13.66 9.11
CA THR A 124 7.75 13.77 10.16
C THR A 124 8.57 15.02 9.84
N ARG A 125 8.59 16.03 10.71
CA ARG A 125 9.22 17.35 10.45
C ARG A 125 10.70 17.28 10.03
N GLU A 126 11.35 16.14 10.21
CA GLU A 126 12.72 15.84 9.80
C GLU A 126 12.87 15.54 8.29
N ALA A 127 11.77 15.37 7.55
CA ALA A 127 11.75 15.02 6.13
C ALA A 127 12.45 16.02 5.20
N SER A 128 12.42 17.31 5.52
CA SER A 128 12.81 18.37 4.58
C SER A 128 14.32 18.49 4.34
N ASN A 129 15.16 17.89 5.19
CA ASN A 129 16.63 17.92 5.07
C ASN A 129 17.26 16.53 5.19
N ILE A 130 16.58 15.47 4.76
CA ILE A 130 17.18 14.12 4.76
C ILE A 130 18.29 14.09 3.71
N GLU A 131 19.54 14.16 4.18
CA GLU A 131 20.72 13.89 3.37
C GLU A 131 21.00 12.40 3.33
N PHE A 132 21.10 11.89 2.12
CA PHE A 132 21.58 10.54 1.86
C PHE A 132 23.07 10.66 1.62
N ASP A 133 23.85 10.33 2.64
CA ASP A 133 25.30 10.25 2.52
C ASP A 133 25.66 9.31 1.34
N ASN A 134 26.79 9.56 0.68
CA ASN A 134 27.34 8.59 -0.27
C ASN A 134 27.82 7.36 0.52
N VAL A 135 26.89 6.44 0.76
CA VAL A 135 27.14 5.24 1.55
C VAL A 135 27.50 4.09 0.62
N GLU A 136 28.61 3.45 0.96
CA GLU A 136 29.09 2.21 0.36
C GLU A 136 28.00 1.13 0.41
N LYS A 137 27.82 0.39 -0.70
CA LYS A 137 26.78 -0.64 -0.84
C LYS A 137 26.87 -1.70 0.25
N GLU A 138 28.09 -1.96 0.73
CA GLU A 138 28.43 -2.90 1.78
C GLU A 138 27.79 -2.55 3.13
N ARG A 139 27.42 -1.29 3.36
CA ARG A 139 26.77 -0.81 4.59
C ARG A 139 25.24 -0.74 4.51
N ILE A 140 24.66 -1.14 3.37
CA ILE A 140 23.23 -1.03 3.10
C ILE A 140 22.58 -2.42 3.14
N ILE A 141 21.42 -2.53 3.78
CA ILE A 141 20.56 -3.72 3.70
C ILE A 141 19.63 -3.60 2.50
N CYS A 142 19.00 -2.44 2.32
CA CYS A 142 18.05 -2.18 1.25
C CYS A 142 18.16 -0.74 0.74
N SER A 143 18.11 -0.55 -0.58
CA SER A 143 17.89 0.77 -1.20
C SER A 143 16.83 0.66 -2.28
N SER A 144 16.02 1.71 -2.43
CA SER A 144 14.98 1.81 -3.48
C SER A 144 14.79 3.24 -3.94
N LYS A 145 14.42 3.40 -5.21
CA LYS A 145 13.88 4.66 -5.73
C LYS A 145 12.35 4.79 -5.60
N LYS A 146 11.67 3.66 -5.43
CA LYS A 146 10.22 3.57 -5.27
C LYS A 146 9.90 3.43 -3.78
N VAL A 147 9.84 4.58 -3.10
CA VAL A 147 9.51 4.65 -1.68
C VAL A 147 8.29 5.51 -1.39
N LEU A 148 7.56 5.12 -0.37
CA LEU A 148 6.47 5.89 0.21
C LEU A 148 6.73 6.12 1.70
N GLY A 149 6.49 7.36 2.12
CA GLY A 149 6.80 7.85 3.46
C GLY A 149 8.08 8.69 3.47
N ASP A 150 8.16 9.59 4.45
CA ASP A 150 9.29 10.49 4.63
C ASP A 150 9.72 10.49 6.11
N GLY A 151 11.01 10.31 6.37
CA GLY A 151 11.53 10.33 7.73
C GLY A 151 12.84 9.59 7.95
N ILE A 152 13.34 9.70 9.17
CA ILE A 152 14.45 8.91 9.71
C ILE A 152 13.86 7.95 10.75
N TYR A 153 14.17 6.67 10.60
CA TYR A 153 13.76 5.61 11.53
C TYR A 153 15.03 5.07 12.17
N ASP A 154 15.25 5.34 13.46
CA ASP A 154 16.51 5.06 14.16
C ASP A 154 16.34 4.31 15.48
N ASN A 155 15.12 3.85 15.78
CA ASN A 155 14.78 3.08 16.98
C ASN A 155 14.18 1.70 16.63
N ILE A 156 14.72 1.06 15.60
CA ILE A 156 14.28 -0.28 15.16
C ILE A 156 15.43 -1.27 15.35
N TYR A 157 15.19 -2.36 16.06
CA TYR A 157 16.20 -3.40 16.34
C TYR A 157 15.83 -4.75 15.75
N ASP A 158 14.58 -4.89 15.30
CA ASP A 158 13.99 -6.14 14.88
C ASP A 158 13.71 -6.13 13.38
N VAL A 159 14.02 -7.24 12.72
CA VAL A 159 13.73 -7.46 11.30
C VAL A 159 13.06 -8.81 11.15
N ILE A 160 11.86 -8.82 10.55
CA ILE A 160 11.22 -10.04 10.07
C ILE A 160 11.55 -10.16 8.59
N VAL A 161 12.20 -11.25 8.20
CA VAL A 161 12.56 -11.51 6.80
C VAL A 161 11.94 -12.82 6.32
N VAL A 162 11.28 -12.78 5.16
CA VAL A 162 10.88 -13.98 4.42
C VAL A 162 12.11 -14.54 3.74
N ASN A 163 12.47 -15.78 4.06
CA ASN A 163 13.61 -16.45 3.46
C ASN A 163 13.32 -16.75 1.99
N ARG A 164 14.08 -16.08 1.11
CA ARG A 164 13.93 -16.13 -0.35
C ARG A 164 14.18 -17.54 -0.91
N ASP A 165 15.07 -18.31 -0.30
CA ASP A 165 15.48 -19.63 -0.81
C ASP A 165 14.44 -20.71 -0.52
N THR A 166 13.74 -20.57 0.60
CA THR A 166 12.63 -21.46 1.01
C THR A 166 11.27 -20.98 0.52
N PHE A 167 11.18 -19.79 -0.08
CA PHE A 167 9.91 -19.21 -0.48
C PHE A 167 9.21 -20.04 -1.57
N GLU A 168 8.03 -20.55 -1.23
CA GLU A 168 7.15 -21.26 -2.14
C GLU A 168 5.82 -20.51 -2.28
N ARG A 169 5.43 -20.17 -3.52
CA ARG A 169 4.18 -19.43 -3.81
C ARG A 169 2.94 -20.13 -3.26
N SER A 170 2.89 -21.46 -3.34
CA SER A 170 1.80 -22.30 -2.79
C SER A 170 1.71 -22.27 -1.26
N LYS A 171 2.70 -21.68 -0.59
CA LYS A 171 2.84 -21.64 0.87
C LYS A 171 2.67 -20.23 1.42
N SER A 172 2.21 -19.27 0.61
CA SER A 172 1.98 -17.88 1.01
C SER A 172 1.11 -17.72 2.26
N GLN A 173 0.09 -18.58 2.43
CA GLN A 173 -0.75 -18.60 3.63
C GLN A 173 0.00 -19.04 4.89
N GLU A 174 0.86 -20.07 4.77
CA GLU A 174 1.71 -20.52 5.89
C GLU A 174 2.70 -19.41 6.28
N ILE A 175 3.26 -18.69 5.30
CA ILE A 175 4.15 -17.55 5.51
C ILE A 175 3.43 -16.42 6.25
N ALA A 176 2.21 -16.07 5.83
CA ALA A 176 1.40 -15.03 6.49
C ALA A 176 1.14 -15.39 7.97
N TYR A 177 0.91 -16.67 8.26
CA TYR A 177 0.73 -17.17 9.62
C TYR A 177 2.01 -17.10 10.47
N GLU A 178 3.17 -17.45 9.91
CA GLU A 178 4.46 -17.29 10.62
C GLU A 178 4.74 -15.82 10.97
N ILE A 179 4.53 -14.91 10.01
CA ILE A 179 4.68 -13.46 10.23
C ILE A 179 3.74 -12.99 11.35
N SER A 180 2.48 -13.43 11.32
CA SER A 180 1.48 -13.06 12.33
C SER A 180 1.90 -13.46 13.75
N LYS A 181 2.56 -14.61 13.92
CA LYS A 181 3.07 -15.04 15.24
C LYS A 181 4.14 -14.08 15.77
N ILE A 182 5.11 -13.75 14.94
CA ILE A 182 6.22 -12.86 15.30
C ILE A 182 5.68 -11.45 15.56
N ASN A 183 4.81 -10.94 14.69
CA ASN A 183 4.14 -9.64 14.87
C ASN A 183 3.40 -9.57 16.21
N SER A 184 2.62 -10.59 16.56
CA SER A 184 1.84 -10.61 17.81
C SER A 184 2.74 -10.49 19.05
N LYS A 185 3.93 -11.10 19.02
CA LYS A 185 4.93 -11.01 20.10
C LYS A 185 5.54 -9.61 20.16
N LEU A 186 6.02 -9.09 19.03
CA LEU A 186 6.66 -7.78 18.94
C LEU A 186 5.72 -6.63 19.29
N VAL A 187 4.46 -6.70 18.84
CA VAL A 187 3.42 -5.71 19.20
C VAL A 187 3.16 -5.72 20.70
N LYS A 188 3.08 -6.90 21.34
CA LYS A 188 2.90 -7.01 22.79
C LYS A 188 4.09 -6.46 23.58
N GLU A 189 5.29 -6.54 23.02
CA GLU A 189 6.53 -5.99 23.59
C GLU A 189 6.75 -4.51 23.20
N GLU A 190 5.85 -3.90 22.43
CA GLU A 190 5.97 -2.53 21.89
C GLU A 190 7.26 -2.31 21.08
N ARG A 191 7.69 -3.35 20.35
CA ARG A 191 8.91 -3.36 19.55
C ARG A 191 8.60 -3.16 18.07
N PRO A 192 8.87 -1.97 17.50
CA PRO A 192 8.74 -1.76 16.07
C PRO A 192 9.77 -2.59 15.30
N TYR A 193 9.41 -3.01 14.09
CA TYR A 193 10.29 -3.85 13.26
C TYR A 193 10.23 -3.49 11.77
N ILE A 194 11.23 -3.97 11.03
CA ILE A 194 11.26 -3.94 9.55
C ILE A 194 10.75 -5.26 9.02
N LEU A 195 9.75 -5.24 8.14
CA LEU A 195 9.25 -6.41 7.42
C LEU A 195 9.87 -6.45 6.02
N ILE A 196 10.63 -7.48 5.70
CA ILE A 196 11.26 -7.67 4.38
C ILE A 196 10.75 -8.97 3.77
N GLY A 197 10.21 -8.90 2.55
CA GLY A 197 9.74 -10.10 1.88
C GLY A 197 9.64 -9.97 0.37
N VAL A 198 9.09 -11.02 -0.22
CA VAL A 198 8.99 -11.22 -1.66
C VAL A 198 7.54 -11.22 -2.10
N GLY A 199 7.28 -10.63 -3.27
CA GLY A 199 5.94 -10.42 -3.79
C GLY A 199 5.18 -9.29 -3.09
N ARG A 200 3.90 -9.18 -3.41
CA ARG A 200 2.98 -8.17 -2.91
C ARG A 200 2.38 -8.56 -1.54
N TRP A 201 2.54 -7.72 -0.54
CA TRP A 201 1.85 -7.83 0.74
C TRP A 201 0.34 -7.56 0.58
N GLY A 202 -0.47 -8.37 1.26
CA GLY A 202 -1.92 -8.27 1.23
C GLY A 202 -2.57 -8.80 -0.06
N SER A 203 -1.82 -9.48 -0.93
CA SER A 203 -2.40 -10.16 -2.09
C SER A 203 -3.04 -11.49 -1.70
N THR A 204 -4.33 -11.65 -1.99
CA THR A 204 -5.00 -12.97 -1.86
C THR A 204 -4.60 -13.94 -2.95
N ASP A 205 -3.97 -13.47 -4.03
CA ASP A 205 -3.38 -14.33 -5.07
C ASP A 205 -1.98 -14.80 -4.63
N PRO A 206 -1.79 -16.10 -4.35
CA PRO A 206 -0.50 -16.67 -3.93
C PRO A 206 0.61 -16.52 -4.98
N TRP A 207 0.26 -16.33 -6.25
CA TRP A 207 1.23 -16.13 -7.32
C TRP A 207 1.80 -14.72 -7.36
N LEU A 208 1.06 -13.75 -6.80
CA LEU A 208 1.46 -12.34 -6.74
C LEU A 208 2.10 -11.96 -5.41
N GLY A 209 1.84 -12.68 -4.31
CA GLY A 209 2.48 -12.37 -3.03
C GLY A 209 1.90 -13.07 -1.81
N ILE A 210 1.98 -12.40 -0.67
CA ILE A 210 1.68 -12.96 0.65
C ILE A 210 0.39 -12.32 1.21
N PRO A 211 -0.65 -13.12 1.52
CA PRO A 211 -1.98 -12.66 1.92
C PRO A 211 -2.04 -12.22 3.39
N VAL A 212 -1.14 -11.32 3.81
CA VAL A 212 -1.19 -10.73 5.16
C VAL A 212 -2.37 -9.76 5.26
N THR A 213 -3.08 -9.82 6.38
CA THR A 213 -4.01 -8.77 6.82
C THR A 213 -3.27 -7.71 7.62
N TRP A 214 -3.89 -6.54 7.82
CA TRP A 214 -3.26 -5.45 8.59
C TRP A 214 -2.89 -5.89 10.01
N ASP A 215 -3.80 -6.56 10.72
CA ASP A 215 -3.57 -7.03 12.09
C ASP A 215 -2.38 -8.02 12.20
N GLN A 216 -2.02 -8.67 11.10
CA GLN A 216 -0.90 -9.61 11.05
C GLN A 216 0.47 -8.93 10.88
N ILE A 217 0.50 -7.65 10.50
CA ILE A 217 1.74 -6.88 10.30
C ILE A 217 1.72 -5.50 10.96
N SER A 218 0.79 -5.27 11.89
CA SER A 218 0.49 -3.97 12.48
C SER A 218 1.66 -3.34 13.26
N GLY A 219 2.65 -4.13 13.67
CA GLY A 219 3.85 -3.65 14.36
C GLY A 219 4.99 -3.22 13.42
N ALA A 220 4.85 -3.40 12.11
CA ALA A 220 5.87 -2.99 11.16
C ALA A 220 5.95 -1.46 11.08
N SER A 221 7.15 -0.90 11.27
CA SER A 221 7.42 0.52 11.00
C SER A 221 7.99 0.75 9.61
N ILE A 222 8.59 -0.28 9.02
CA ILE A 222 9.05 -0.28 7.63
C ILE A 222 8.65 -1.59 6.97
N ILE A 223 8.16 -1.51 5.73
CA ILE A 223 7.81 -2.66 4.88
C ILE A 223 8.62 -2.58 3.58
N VAL A 224 9.24 -3.69 3.20
CA VAL A 224 9.98 -3.86 1.97
C VAL A 224 9.35 -4.97 1.14
N GLU A 225 8.93 -4.63 -0.07
CA GLU A 225 8.51 -5.58 -1.09
C GLU A 225 9.62 -5.76 -2.11
N SER A 226 9.94 -7.01 -2.41
CA SER A 226 10.87 -7.35 -3.49
C SER A 226 10.19 -8.18 -4.57
N GLY A 227 10.53 -7.90 -5.83
CA GLY A 227 10.21 -8.79 -6.95
C GLY A 227 10.77 -10.20 -6.73
N PHE A 228 10.13 -11.19 -7.35
CA PHE A 228 10.56 -12.59 -7.22
C PHE A 228 10.38 -13.37 -8.51
N LYS A 229 11.51 -13.71 -9.14
CA LYS A 229 11.58 -14.42 -10.43
C LYS A 229 10.78 -13.66 -11.50
N ASP A 230 9.86 -14.34 -12.18
CA ASP A 230 9.17 -13.89 -13.40
C ASP A 230 8.03 -12.88 -13.19
N PHE A 231 7.95 -12.17 -12.05
CA PHE A 231 6.92 -11.14 -11.87
C PHE A 231 7.42 -9.92 -11.09
N SER A 232 7.00 -8.75 -11.57
CA SER A 232 7.18 -7.46 -10.91
C SER A 232 6.03 -7.19 -9.95
N VAL A 233 6.36 -6.57 -8.82
CA VAL A 233 5.36 -6.16 -7.83
C VAL A 233 4.83 -4.80 -8.25
N THR A 234 3.55 -4.74 -8.62
CA THR A 234 2.82 -3.46 -8.67
C THR A 234 2.19 -3.24 -7.30
N PRO A 235 2.47 -2.10 -6.62
CA PRO A 235 2.02 -1.89 -5.25
C PRO A 235 0.50 -2.01 -5.10
N SER A 236 0.09 -2.60 -3.99
CA SER A 236 -1.31 -2.80 -3.65
C SER A 236 -1.98 -1.48 -3.28
N GLN A 237 -2.69 -0.84 -4.22
CA GLN A 237 -3.59 0.27 -3.90
C GLN A 237 -4.92 -0.21 -3.29
N GLY A 238 -4.90 -1.29 -2.50
CA GLY A 238 -6.05 -1.63 -1.66
C GLY A 238 -6.22 -0.51 -0.64
N SER A 239 -7.31 0.26 -0.77
CA SER A 239 -7.50 1.56 -0.11
C SER A 239 -7.24 1.54 1.40
N HIS A 240 -7.63 0.48 2.13
CA HIS A 240 -7.39 0.39 3.57
C HIS A 240 -5.94 0.06 3.95
N PHE A 241 -5.26 -0.80 3.19
CA PHE A 241 -3.86 -1.17 3.46
C PHE A 241 -2.94 0.03 3.20
N PHE A 242 -3.17 0.72 2.09
CA PHE A 242 -2.43 1.91 1.71
C PHE A 242 -2.68 3.10 2.65
N HIS A 243 -3.95 3.34 3.01
CA HIS A 243 -4.31 4.40 3.96
C HIS A 243 -3.68 4.19 5.35
N ASN A 244 -3.51 2.93 5.78
CA ASN A 244 -2.81 2.64 7.02
C ASN A 244 -1.31 2.95 6.93
N ILE A 245 -0.65 2.59 5.82
CA ILE A 245 0.77 2.91 5.60
C ILE A 245 1.00 4.43 5.68
N THR A 246 0.15 5.21 5.00
CA THR A 246 0.25 6.69 5.02
C THR A 246 -0.12 7.27 6.39
N SER A 247 -1.20 6.80 7.01
CA SER A 247 -1.71 7.33 8.28
C SER A 247 -0.79 7.05 9.46
N PHE A 248 -0.17 5.87 9.52
CA PHE A 248 0.72 5.47 10.61
C PHE A 248 2.19 5.84 10.36
N GLY A 249 2.48 6.50 9.24
CA GLY A 249 3.85 6.90 8.89
C GLY A 249 4.78 5.71 8.72
N ILE A 250 4.30 4.63 8.09
CA ILE A 250 5.12 3.45 7.81
C ILE A 250 5.97 3.72 6.58
N GLY A 251 7.26 3.45 6.69
CA GLY A 251 8.17 3.50 5.55
C GLY A 251 7.91 2.33 4.61
N TYR A 252 7.69 2.59 3.34
CA TYR A 252 7.39 1.54 2.36
C TYR A 252 8.38 1.56 1.21
N PHE A 253 8.97 0.41 0.89
CA PHE A 253 9.96 0.24 -0.16
C PHE A 253 9.45 -0.77 -1.18
N THR A 254 9.57 -0.43 -2.46
CA THR A 254 9.30 -1.35 -3.57
C THR A 254 10.61 -1.58 -4.34
N ASN A 255 11.10 -2.81 -4.35
CA ASN A 255 12.33 -3.22 -5.02
C ASN A 255 11.99 -4.17 -6.16
N GLU A 256 11.95 -3.67 -7.37
CA GLU A 256 11.74 -4.50 -8.56
C GLU A 256 13.05 -5.17 -8.99
N THR A 257 12.97 -6.40 -9.48
CA THR A 257 14.15 -7.19 -9.86
C THR A 257 14.89 -6.61 -11.07
N GLU A 258 14.21 -5.83 -11.91
CA GLU A 258 14.74 -5.21 -13.13
C GLU A 258 15.37 -3.82 -12.88
N ASP A 259 15.22 -3.26 -11.67
CA ASP A 259 15.74 -1.94 -11.33
C ASP A 259 17.16 -2.07 -10.76
N GLU A 260 18.16 -1.70 -11.56
CA GLU A 260 19.58 -1.74 -11.18
C GLU A 260 19.92 -0.85 -9.97
N GLU A 261 19.08 0.13 -9.66
CA GLU A 261 19.27 1.06 -8.54
C GLU A 261 18.53 0.61 -7.27
N SER A 262 17.69 -0.42 -7.38
CA SER A 262 17.07 -1.11 -6.25
C SER A 262 17.96 -2.27 -5.79
N TYR A 263 18.25 -2.34 -4.49
CA TYR A 263 19.16 -3.33 -3.93
C TYR A 263 18.63 -3.88 -2.62
N ILE A 264 18.77 -5.20 -2.43
CA ILE A 264 18.57 -5.87 -1.14
C ILE A 264 19.74 -6.84 -0.94
N ASP A 265 20.42 -6.77 0.19
CA ASP A 265 21.49 -7.68 0.57
C ASP A 265 20.92 -8.97 1.18
N TRP A 266 20.36 -9.82 0.32
CA TRP A 266 19.80 -11.12 0.71
C TRP A 266 20.84 -12.04 1.36
N ASP A 267 22.08 -12.02 0.86
CA ASP A 267 23.16 -12.85 1.40
C ASP A 267 23.49 -12.48 2.85
N TRP A 268 23.53 -11.18 3.15
CA TRP A 268 23.71 -10.71 4.52
C TRP A 268 22.54 -11.09 5.41
N LEU A 269 21.29 -10.87 4.96
CA LEU A 269 20.08 -11.24 5.72
C LEU A 269 20.03 -12.75 6.02
N THR A 270 20.36 -13.60 5.05
CA THR A 270 20.33 -15.06 5.20
C THR A 270 21.40 -15.58 6.15
N LYS A 271 22.58 -14.95 6.18
CA LYS A 271 23.72 -15.36 7.04
C LYS A 271 23.59 -14.95 8.50
N LYS A 272 22.70 -14.00 8.83
CA LYS A 272 22.51 -13.58 10.23
C LYS A 272 21.80 -14.67 11.03
N GLU A 273 22.27 -14.85 12.26
CA GLU A 273 21.67 -15.79 13.21
C GLU A 273 20.33 -15.21 13.70
N PRO A 274 19.21 -15.92 13.49
CA PRO A 274 17.91 -15.48 13.95
C PRO A 274 17.73 -15.77 15.44
N ILE A 275 16.99 -14.91 16.14
CA ILE A 275 16.53 -15.21 17.50
C ILE A 275 15.36 -16.20 17.50
N GLU A 276 14.62 -16.24 16.39
CA GLU A 276 13.52 -17.17 16.16
C GLU A 276 13.45 -17.48 14.66
N GLU A 277 13.48 -18.76 14.31
CA GLU A 277 13.42 -19.24 12.92
C GLU A 277 12.23 -20.17 12.73
N PHE A 278 11.41 -19.87 11.74
CA PHE A 278 10.34 -20.73 11.27
C PHE A 278 10.73 -21.35 9.92
N LYS A 279 9.78 -22.02 9.26
CA LYS A 279 10.07 -22.72 8.01
C LYS A 279 10.38 -21.77 6.86
N TYR A 280 9.72 -20.61 6.82
CA TYR A 280 9.83 -19.66 5.72
C TYR A 280 10.26 -18.25 6.17
N THR A 281 10.27 -17.98 7.47
CA THR A 281 10.56 -16.66 8.02
C THR A 281 11.59 -16.70 9.13
N LYS A 282 12.36 -15.62 9.25
CA LYS A 282 13.35 -15.40 10.30
C LYS A 282 13.04 -14.11 11.03
N HIS A 283 13.17 -14.14 12.34
CA HIS A 283 13.21 -12.95 13.19
C HIS A 283 14.66 -12.68 13.57
N LEU A 284 15.21 -11.59 13.06
CA LEU A 284 16.53 -11.09 13.40
C LEU A 284 16.40 -9.98 14.44
N ASN A 285 17.29 -9.99 15.42
CA ASN A 285 17.43 -8.92 16.39
C ASN A 285 18.88 -8.43 16.44
N PHE A 286 19.07 -7.13 16.56
CA PHE A 286 20.38 -6.50 16.59
C PHE A 286 20.58 -5.73 17.90
N SER A 287 21.83 -5.61 18.35
CA SER A 287 22.19 -4.84 19.54
C SER A 287 22.18 -3.33 19.32
N ASN A 288 22.47 -2.90 18.09
CA ASN A 288 22.42 -1.50 17.66
C ASN A 288 21.24 -1.30 16.72
N PRO A 289 20.60 -0.12 16.74
CA PRO A 289 19.44 0.14 15.91
C PRO A 289 19.81 0.17 14.42
N LEU A 290 18.88 -0.29 13.59
CA LEU A 290 18.90 -0.09 12.15
C LEU A 290 18.41 1.31 11.85
N ILE A 291 19.29 2.10 11.23
CA ILE A 291 18.92 3.42 10.74
C ILE A 291 18.30 3.24 9.36
N SER A 292 17.17 3.87 9.11
CA SER A 292 16.58 3.97 7.78
C SER A 292 16.24 5.42 7.47
N LYS A 293 16.51 5.84 6.24
CA LYS A 293 16.21 7.18 5.73
C LYS A 293 15.31 7.04 4.51
N LEU A 294 14.17 7.73 4.48
CA LEU A 294 13.24 7.71 3.36
C LEU A 294 12.87 9.13 2.96
N SER A 295 12.86 9.38 1.65
CA SER A 295 12.31 10.60 1.07
C SER A 295 11.58 10.29 -0.24
N SER A 296 10.25 10.41 -0.21
CA SER A 296 9.42 10.30 -1.41
C SER A 296 9.71 11.45 -2.38
N GLN A 297 9.98 12.66 -1.88
CA GLN A 297 10.36 13.82 -2.71
C GLN A 297 11.65 13.56 -3.51
N LYS A 298 12.66 12.96 -2.88
CA LYS A 298 13.93 12.62 -3.56
C LYS A 298 13.88 11.26 -4.27
N SER A 299 12.73 10.57 -4.21
CA SER A 299 12.55 9.20 -4.73
C SER A 299 13.71 8.30 -4.30
N LYS A 300 13.99 8.28 -2.99
CA LYS A 300 15.12 7.53 -2.43
C LYS A 300 14.80 7.07 -1.02
N GLY A 301 15.01 5.78 -0.77
CA GLY A 301 15.05 5.22 0.57
C GLY A 301 16.27 4.32 0.74
N VAL A 302 16.82 4.29 1.96
CA VAL A 302 17.95 3.44 2.33
C VAL A 302 17.74 2.90 3.74
N ILE A 303 17.93 1.60 3.92
CA ILE A 303 18.01 0.89 5.20
C ILE A 303 19.47 0.51 5.42
N TYR A 304 20.09 1.01 6.48
CA TYR A 304 21.49 0.77 6.80
C TYR A 304 21.66 -0.46 7.67
N LYS A 305 22.78 -1.16 7.49
CA LYS A 305 23.23 -2.18 8.44
C LYS A 305 23.50 -1.52 9.79
N PRO A 306 23.22 -2.20 10.91
CA PRO A 306 23.54 -1.68 12.23
C PRO A 306 25.05 -1.44 12.33
N LYS A 307 25.45 -0.37 13.00
CA LYS A 307 26.87 -0.11 13.28
C LYS A 307 27.41 -1.29 14.11
N GLU A 308 28.53 -1.87 13.71
CA GLU A 308 29.23 -2.83 14.56
C GLU A 308 29.72 -2.07 15.80
N SER A 309 29.53 -2.64 16.99
CA SER A 309 30.16 -2.13 18.19
C SER A 309 31.67 -2.25 17.99
N THR A 310 32.34 -1.13 17.75
CA THR A 310 33.79 -1.04 17.91
C THR A 310 34.06 -1.34 19.39
N ASN A 311 34.50 -2.56 19.68
CA ASN A 311 35.15 -2.87 20.93
C ASN A 311 36.46 -2.08 20.94
N ASP A 312 36.47 -0.94 21.62
CA ASP A 312 37.71 -0.36 22.17
C ASP A 312 38.12 -1.13 23.43
#